data_AF-A0A821NM85-F1
#
_entry.id   AF-A0A821NM85-F1
#
_cell.length_a   1.000
_cell.length_b   1.000
_cell.length_c   1.000
_cell.angle_alpha   90.00
_cell.angle_beta   90.00
_cell.angle_gamma   90.00
#
_symmetry.space_group_name_H-M   'P 1'
#
loop_
_entity.id
_entity.type
_entity.pdbx_description
1 polymer ?
#
loop_
_entity_poly.entity_id
_entity_poly.type
_entity_poly.pdbx_seq_one_letter_code
_entity_poly.pdbx_strand_id
1 'polypeptide(L)'
;IIWALDLELWYLRSLKFVMALKFLGPKLFMLKNMLRDLFAFVFMIFIAITAYGVVSRALILYKQVPFTGHGIFSEIFYEPYWFIYGEVSDKYLLDNIIHGDSNSTTGNVAEASATHVLLAFHMLFINILLLNLLIAVFADSIGKVQENTEFYWRYQRYSFVREYFERLPLSYPPLIVISHIILIILTIQQKCCPSGRNQVANQNQVPWSKKFTRIFKMIPKSDTQDEQWDSFENAATYSYVRSILENDKNKNALTTNHEQSNKIMTTTDSNTATTTVDQQQIIENLKNDLMSTFKAALTETQKGLEQNNSRMEYRLDQMKTSLEWVMNAMTRVKMNNPKEPRPTFEFVSTKNDVSLPNQTTTLTTNSAE
;
A
#
# COMPACT_ATOMS: atom_id res chain seq x y z
N ILE A 1 -36.40 -17.64 0.43
CA ILE A 1 -35.89 -16.31 0.03
C ILE A 1 -35.03 -15.70 1.12
N ILE A 2 -35.56 -15.39 2.31
CA ILE A 2 -34.79 -14.76 3.41
C ILE A 2 -33.50 -15.51 3.75
N TRP A 3 -33.55 -16.84 3.93
CA TRP A 3 -32.33 -17.64 4.20
C TRP A 3 -31.32 -17.66 3.05
N ALA A 4 -31.76 -17.50 1.80
CA ALA A 4 -30.85 -17.43 0.67
C ALA A 4 -30.09 -16.09 0.65
N LEU A 5 -30.79 -14.99 0.93
CA LEU A 5 -30.17 -13.67 1.09
C LEU A 5 -29.24 -13.63 2.30
N ASP A 6 -29.61 -14.29 3.41
CA ASP A 6 -28.74 -14.40 4.58
C ASP A 6 -27.44 -15.15 4.23
N LEU A 7 -27.54 -16.27 3.50
CA LEU A 7 -26.37 -17.02 3.02
C LEU A 7 -25.45 -16.16 2.14
N GLU A 8 -26.01 -15.34 1.25
CA GLU A 8 -25.24 -14.41 0.41
C GLU A 8 -24.47 -13.39 1.27
N LEU A 9 -25.12 -12.82 2.30
CA LEU A 9 -24.47 -11.92 3.25
C LEU A 9 -23.34 -12.62 4.03
N TRP A 10 -23.49 -13.90 4.37
CA TRP A 10 -22.43 -14.70 4.99
C TRP A 10 -21.23 -14.89 4.06
N TYR A 11 -21.44 -15.09 2.76
CA TYR A 11 -20.34 -15.14 1.78
C TYR A 11 -19.65 -13.78 1.61
N LEU A 12 -20.40 -12.67 1.53
CA LEU A 12 -19.81 -11.34 1.51
C LEU A 12 -19.01 -11.03 2.78
N ARG A 13 -19.50 -11.46 3.95
CA ARG A 13 -18.78 -11.35 5.22
C ARG A 13 -17.48 -12.16 5.20
N SER A 14 -17.45 -13.29 4.50
CA SER A 14 -16.27 -14.15 4.40
C SER A 14 -15.10 -13.46 3.68
N LEU A 15 -15.35 -12.43 2.85
CA LEU A 15 -14.30 -11.59 2.26
C LEU A 15 -13.39 -10.93 3.31
N LYS A 16 -13.86 -10.71 4.54
CA LYS A 16 -13.01 -10.21 5.64
C LYS A 16 -11.84 -11.14 5.95
N PHE A 17 -12.04 -12.46 5.84
CA PHE A 17 -10.96 -13.44 6.00
C PHE A 17 -10.00 -13.40 4.82
N VAL A 18 -10.54 -13.28 3.61
CA VAL A 18 -9.74 -13.19 2.37
C VAL A 18 -8.87 -11.92 2.38
N MET A 19 -9.36 -10.82 2.95
CA MET A 19 -8.62 -9.57 3.14
C MET A 19 -7.37 -9.74 4.02
N ALA A 20 -7.36 -10.70 4.95
CA ALA A 20 -6.19 -10.99 5.79
C ALA A 20 -5.09 -11.80 5.06
N LEU A 21 -5.38 -12.39 3.89
CA LEU A 21 -4.42 -13.17 3.12
C LEU A 21 -3.36 -12.26 2.48
N LYS A 22 -2.11 -12.75 2.43
CA LYS A 22 -0.95 -12.01 1.88
C LYS A 22 -1.09 -11.67 0.39
N PHE A 23 -1.64 -12.59 -0.40
CA PHE A 23 -1.73 -12.42 -1.85
C PHE A 23 -2.99 -11.66 -2.30
N LEU A 24 -4.13 -11.92 -1.66
CA LEU A 24 -5.42 -11.35 -2.04
C LEU A 24 -5.77 -10.06 -1.29
N GLY A 25 -5.25 -9.87 -0.08
CA GLY A 25 -5.61 -8.74 0.78
C GLY A 25 -5.41 -7.37 0.16
N PRO A 26 -4.21 -7.04 -0.36
CA PRO A 26 -3.96 -5.76 -1.03
C PRO A 26 -4.89 -5.51 -2.21
N LYS A 27 -5.17 -6.55 -3.02
CA LYS A 27 -6.05 -6.46 -4.20
C LYS A 27 -7.51 -6.17 -3.81
N LEU A 28 -8.01 -6.84 -2.77
CA LEU A 28 -9.36 -6.60 -2.23
C LEU A 28 -9.48 -5.22 -1.58
N PHE A 29 -8.41 -4.73 -0.95
CA PHE A 29 -8.38 -3.38 -0.41
C PHE A 29 -8.47 -2.33 -1.52
N MET A 30 -7.69 -2.48 -2.60
CA MET A 30 -7.77 -1.64 -3.79
C MET A 30 -9.19 -1.65 -4.38
N LEU A 31 -9.76 -2.85 -4.57
CA LEU A 31 -11.11 -3.01 -5.10
C LEU A 31 -12.15 -2.28 -4.26
N LYS A 32 -12.06 -2.37 -2.92
CA LYS A 32 -12.97 -1.66 -2.02
C LYS A 32 -12.93 -0.15 -2.22
N ASN A 33 -11.76 0.43 -2.44
CA ASN A 33 -11.62 1.86 -2.66
C ASN A 33 -12.20 2.28 -4.03
N MET A 34 -12.06 1.44 -5.05
CA MET A 34 -12.64 1.68 -6.39
C MET A 34 -14.17 1.62 -6.42
N LEU A 35 -14.83 1.03 -5.42
CA LEU A 35 -16.30 1.00 -5.35
C LEU A 35 -16.92 2.40 -5.30
N ARG A 36 -16.19 3.40 -4.77
CA ARG A 36 -16.65 4.79 -4.78
C ARG A 36 -16.72 5.36 -6.19
N ASP A 37 -15.69 5.09 -6.99
CA ASP A 37 -15.62 5.51 -8.39
C ASP A 37 -16.66 4.74 -9.22
N LEU A 38 -16.86 3.45 -8.93
CA LEU A 38 -17.90 2.62 -9.53
C LEU A 38 -19.30 3.21 -9.30
N PHE A 39 -19.61 3.68 -8.10
CA PHE A 39 -20.95 4.20 -7.79
C PHE A 39 -21.30 5.42 -8.65
N ALA A 40 -20.36 6.34 -8.84
CA ALA A 40 -20.56 7.49 -9.73
C ALA A 40 -20.78 7.06 -11.18
N PHE A 41 -20.10 6.01 -11.62
CA PHE A 41 -20.24 5.49 -12.97
C PHE A 41 -21.54 4.70 -13.20
N VAL A 42 -21.98 3.89 -12.22
CA VAL A 42 -23.29 3.22 -12.25
C VAL A 42 -24.42 4.25 -12.36
N PHE A 43 -24.29 5.40 -11.70
CA PHE A 43 -25.25 6.49 -11.84
C PHE A 43 -25.29 7.07 -13.27
N MET A 44 -24.14 7.20 -13.94
CA MET A 44 -24.08 7.61 -15.35
C MET A 44 -24.74 6.59 -16.28
N ILE A 45 -24.50 5.30 -16.07
CA ILE A 45 -25.20 4.23 -16.80
C ILE A 45 -26.71 4.30 -16.55
N PHE A 46 -27.13 4.50 -15.31
CA PHE A 46 -28.55 4.61 -14.96
C PHE A 46 -29.24 5.75 -15.73
N ILE A 47 -28.60 6.92 -15.85
CA ILE A 47 -29.11 8.03 -16.66
C ILE A 47 -29.21 7.63 -18.14
N ALA A 48 -28.18 6.98 -18.69
CA ALA A 48 -28.17 6.55 -20.09
C ALA A 48 -29.26 5.50 -20.40
N ILE A 49 -29.47 4.53 -19.50
CA ILE A 49 -30.57 3.55 -19.56
C ILE A 49 -31.92 4.27 -19.55
N THR A 50 -32.12 5.18 -18.59
CA THR A 50 -33.39 5.91 -18.44
C THR A 50 -33.70 6.75 -19.68
N ALA A 51 -32.69 7.42 -20.23
CA ALA A 51 -32.85 8.25 -21.43
C ALA A 51 -33.31 7.41 -22.64
N TYR A 52 -32.64 6.28 -22.89
CA TYR A 52 -33.05 5.36 -23.96
C TYR A 52 -34.44 4.76 -23.68
N GLY A 53 -34.67 4.27 -22.46
CA GLY A 53 -35.92 3.62 -22.07
C GLY A 53 -37.14 4.54 -22.22
N VAL A 54 -37.02 5.83 -21.88
CA VAL A 54 -38.12 6.78 -22.07
C VAL A 54 -38.38 7.07 -23.55
N VAL A 55 -37.32 7.18 -24.37
CA VAL A 55 -37.45 7.47 -25.81
C VAL A 55 -37.97 6.25 -26.58
N SER A 56 -37.48 5.05 -26.30
CA SER A 56 -37.97 3.81 -26.93
C SER A 56 -39.45 3.57 -26.61
N ARG A 57 -39.87 3.91 -25.38
CA ARG A 57 -41.28 3.92 -24.99
C ARG A 57 -42.13 4.88 -25.79
N ALA A 58 -41.65 6.11 -25.95
CA ALA A 58 -42.37 7.15 -26.67
C ALA A 58 -42.51 6.81 -28.16
N LEU A 59 -41.51 6.15 -28.76
CA LEU A 59 -41.49 5.84 -30.20
C LEU A 59 -42.34 4.63 -30.59
N ILE A 60 -42.22 3.48 -29.91
CA ILE A 60 -42.88 2.22 -30.34
C ILE A 60 -43.97 1.77 -29.37
N LEU A 61 -43.73 1.89 -28.06
CA LEU A 61 -44.53 1.19 -27.04
C LEU A 61 -45.80 1.92 -26.59
N TYR A 62 -46.08 3.14 -27.08
CA TYR A 62 -47.35 3.83 -26.80
C TYR A 62 -48.58 3.06 -27.33
N LYS A 63 -48.40 2.23 -28.38
CA LYS A 63 -49.51 1.57 -29.08
C LYS A 63 -49.80 0.14 -28.62
N GLN A 64 -48.85 -0.53 -27.94
CA GLN A 64 -48.88 -1.99 -27.79
C GLN A 64 -49.17 -2.52 -26.36
N VAL A 65 -49.11 -1.69 -25.30
CA VAL A 65 -49.22 -2.19 -23.91
C VAL A 65 -50.12 -1.28 -23.05
N PRO A 66 -51.08 -1.82 -22.27
CA PRO A 66 -51.86 -1.00 -21.34
C PRO A 66 -50.99 -0.36 -20.26
N PHE A 67 -51.35 0.85 -19.82
CA PHE A 67 -50.68 1.63 -18.75
C PHE A 67 -50.77 0.96 -17.36
N THR A 68 -50.22 -0.24 -17.21
CA THR A 68 -50.04 -0.90 -15.92
C THR A 68 -48.68 -0.48 -15.38
N GLY A 69 -48.62 0.12 -14.18
CA GLY A 69 -47.38 0.69 -13.62
C GLY A 69 -46.21 -0.30 -13.54
N HIS A 70 -46.49 -1.60 -13.38
CA HIS A 70 -45.47 -2.65 -13.40
C HIS A 70 -44.86 -2.87 -14.79
N GLY A 71 -45.66 -2.81 -15.85
CA GLY A 71 -45.19 -2.96 -17.23
C GLY A 71 -44.29 -1.81 -17.63
N ILE A 72 -44.65 -0.57 -17.26
CA ILE A 72 -43.91 0.66 -17.58
C ILE A 72 -42.47 0.59 -17.06
N PHE A 73 -42.30 0.27 -15.77
CA PHE A 73 -40.98 0.19 -15.14
C PHE A 73 -40.10 -0.90 -15.79
N SER A 74 -40.69 -2.07 -16.09
CA SER A 74 -39.96 -3.17 -16.71
C SER A 74 -39.38 -2.78 -18.07
N GLU A 75 -40.16 -2.23 -18.99
CA GLU A 75 -39.61 -1.97 -20.35
C GLU A 75 -38.83 -0.63 -20.44
N ILE A 76 -38.88 0.25 -19.42
CA ILE A 76 -37.98 1.43 -19.34
C ILE A 76 -36.60 1.07 -18.76
N PHE A 77 -36.57 0.27 -17.70
CA PHE A 77 -35.32 0.01 -16.95
C PHE A 77 -34.77 -1.39 -17.17
N TYR A 78 -35.63 -2.43 -17.13
CA TYR A 78 -35.18 -3.81 -17.14
C TYR A 78 -34.74 -4.25 -18.55
N GLU A 79 -35.55 -4.00 -19.59
CA GLU A 79 -35.16 -4.39 -20.96
C GLU A 79 -33.86 -3.71 -21.44
N PRO A 80 -33.71 -2.37 -21.33
CA PRO A 80 -32.49 -1.73 -21.82
C PRO A 80 -31.23 -2.06 -21.00
N TYR A 81 -31.38 -2.50 -19.76
CA TYR A 81 -30.27 -2.99 -18.95
C TYR A 81 -29.65 -4.27 -19.54
N TRP A 82 -30.46 -5.21 -20.03
CA TRP A 82 -29.98 -6.44 -20.67
C TRP A 82 -29.25 -6.17 -21.99
N PHE A 83 -29.62 -5.11 -22.70
CA PHE A 83 -28.95 -4.70 -23.93
C PHE A 83 -27.47 -4.45 -23.69
N ILE A 84 -27.08 -3.86 -22.56
CA ILE A 84 -25.66 -3.61 -22.23
C ILE A 84 -24.82 -4.90 -22.31
N TYR A 85 -25.40 -6.03 -21.92
CA TYR A 85 -24.75 -7.35 -21.96
C TYR A 85 -24.85 -8.06 -23.32
N GLY A 86 -25.50 -7.43 -24.30
CA GLY A 86 -25.69 -7.97 -25.65
C GLY A 86 -26.95 -8.83 -25.82
N GLU A 87 -27.79 -8.94 -24.78
CA GLU A 87 -29.04 -9.71 -24.85
C GLU A 87 -30.17 -8.81 -25.36
N VAL A 88 -30.40 -8.82 -26.68
CA VAL A 88 -31.50 -8.08 -27.31
C VAL A 88 -32.71 -9.00 -27.43
N SER A 89 -33.83 -8.60 -26.84
CA SER A 89 -35.08 -9.37 -26.91
C SER A 89 -35.58 -9.50 -28.35
N ASP A 90 -36.13 -10.66 -28.69
CA ASP A 90 -36.71 -10.99 -30.00
C ASP A 90 -37.76 -9.97 -30.47
N LYS A 91 -38.43 -9.27 -29.54
CA LYS A 91 -39.36 -8.16 -29.82
C LYS A 91 -38.72 -7.04 -30.67
N TYR A 92 -37.42 -6.82 -30.52
CA TYR A 92 -36.67 -5.80 -31.26
C TYR A 92 -35.88 -6.38 -32.44
N LEU A 93 -35.91 -7.71 -32.66
CA LEU A 93 -35.24 -8.36 -33.79
C LEU A 93 -36.22 -8.84 -34.87
N LEU A 94 -37.44 -9.24 -34.50
CA LEU A 94 -38.41 -9.90 -35.39
C LEU A 94 -39.53 -8.98 -35.90
N ASP A 95 -39.74 -7.80 -35.31
CA ASP A 95 -40.87 -6.91 -35.65
C ASP A 95 -40.77 -6.32 -37.08
N ASN A 96 -39.61 -6.43 -37.73
CA ASN A 96 -39.43 -5.97 -39.12
C ASN A 96 -39.62 -7.05 -40.20
N ILE A 97 -39.76 -8.34 -39.85
CA ILE A 97 -39.69 -9.42 -40.86
C ILE A 97 -41.05 -10.12 -41.09
N ILE A 98 -42.00 -10.11 -40.15
CA ILE A 98 -43.12 -11.08 -40.21
C ILE A 98 -44.53 -10.46 -40.33
N HIS A 99 -44.76 -9.19 -40.00
CA HIS A 99 -46.11 -8.60 -40.11
C HIS A 99 -46.20 -7.45 -41.12
N GLY A 100 -45.95 -7.78 -42.37
CA GLY A 100 -46.59 -7.11 -43.51
C GLY A 100 -48.05 -7.55 -43.67
N ASP A 101 -48.86 -7.50 -42.60
CA ASP A 101 -50.29 -7.78 -42.71
C ASP A 101 -51.09 -6.48 -42.81
N SER A 102 -51.64 -6.30 -44.01
CA SER A 102 -52.25 -5.09 -44.58
C SER A 102 -53.48 -4.51 -43.85
N ASN A 103 -53.82 -4.93 -42.64
CA ASN A 103 -55.08 -4.53 -41.99
C ASN A 103 -55.02 -4.23 -40.47
N SER A 104 -53.84 -3.96 -39.91
CA SER A 104 -53.78 -3.38 -38.55
C SER A 104 -53.02 -2.05 -38.56
N THR A 105 -53.65 -1.06 -37.93
CA THR A 105 -53.24 0.34 -37.89
C THR A 105 -51.76 0.57 -37.58
N THR A 106 -50.98 0.93 -38.61
CA THR A 106 -49.81 1.84 -38.58
C THR A 106 -48.91 1.77 -37.34
N GLY A 107 -48.08 0.75 -37.21
CA GLY A 107 -46.71 0.98 -36.74
C GLY A 107 -45.92 1.51 -37.93
N ASN A 108 -45.49 2.77 -37.91
CA ASN A 108 -44.74 3.30 -39.04
C ASN A 108 -43.40 2.57 -39.10
N VAL A 109 -43.06 1.95 -40.24
CA VAL A 109 -41.74 1.31 -40.48
C VAL A 109 -40.57 2.26 -40.16
N ALA A 110 -40.81 3.57 -40.30
CA ALA A 110 -39.90 4.63 -39.89
C ALA A 110 -39.62 4.69 -38.37
N GLU A 111 -40.63 4.44 -37.51
CA GLU A 111 -40.49 4.45 -36.04
C GLU A 111 -39.78 3.17 -35.55
N ALA A 112 -40.08 2.03 -36.20
CA ALA A 112 -39.40 0.77 -35.95
C ALA A 112 -37.90 0.89 -36.28
N SER A 113 -37.56 1.28 -37.51
CA SER A 113 -36.17 1.51 -37.94
C SER A 113 -35.44 2.55 -37.09
N ALA A 114 -36.10 3.66 -36.72
CA ALA A 114 -35.52 4.68 -35.84
C ALA A 114 -35.12 4.11 -34.48
N THR A 115 -35.90 3.20 -33.90
CA THR A 115 -35.59 2.57 -32.62
C THR A 115 -34.44 1.57 -32.71
N HIS A 116 -34.30 0.87 -33.83
CA HIS A 116 -33.13 0.00 -34.07
C HIS A 116 -31.84 0.83 -34.21
N VAL A 117 -31.92 1.96 -34.91
CA VAL A 117 -30.79 2.91 -35.00
C VAL A 117 -30.46 3.49 -33.63
N LEU A 118 -31.48 3.89 -32.86
CA LEU A 118 -31.30 4.40 -31.49
C LEU A 118 -30.68 3.34 -30.57
N LEU A 119 -31.10 2.08 -30.69
CA LEU A 119 -30.52 0.95 -29.97
C LEU A 119 -29.04 0.77 -30.32
N ALA A 120 -28.67 0.85 -31.60
CA ALA A 120 -27.28 0.77 -32.03
C ALA A 120 -26.43 1.90 -31.42
N PHE A 121 -26.92 3.14 -31.41
CA PHE A 121 -26.24 4.26 -30.75
C PHE A 121 -26.15 4.10 -29.23
N HIS A 122 -27.21 3.62 -28.59
CA HIS A 122 -27.22 3.34 -27.15
C HIS A 122 -26.15 2.30 -26.77
N MET A 123 -26.12 1.20 -27.51
CA MET A 123 -25.13 0.13 -27.35
C MET A 123 -23.71 0.62 -27.57
N LEU A 124 -23.48 1.40 -28.62
CA LEU A 124 -22.18 2.01 -28.90
C LEU A 124 -21.75 2.92 -27.75
N PHE A 125 -22.64 3.80 -27.30
CA PHE A 125 -22.35 4.76 -26.23
C PHE A 125 -22.01 4.06 -24.91
N ILE A 126 -22.78 3.05 -24.50
CA ILE A 126 -22.47 2.34 -23.26
C ILE A 126 -21.23 1.45 -23.42
N ASN A 127 -21.19 0.59 -24.43
CA ASN A 127 -20.17 -0.46 -24.51
C ASN A 127 -18.82 0.04 -25.02
N ILE A 128 -18.79 1.01 -25.95
CA ILE A 128 -17.54 1.54 -26.49
C ILE A 128 -17.07 2.77 -25.73
N LEU A 129 -17.98 3.66 -25.30
CA LEU A 129 -17.56 4.89 -24.63
C LEU A 129 -17.55 4.72 -23.10
N LEU A 130 -18.69 4.40 -22.49
CA LEU A 130 -18.76 4.37 -21.03
C LEU A 130 -17.93 3.22 -20.44
N LEU A 131 -18.08 1.97 -20.88
CA LEU A 131 -17.35 0.83 -20.28
C LEU A 131 -15.83 0.97 -20.43
N ASN A 132 -15.35 1.48 -21.58
CA ASN A 132 -13.92 1.73 -21.77
C ASN A 132 -13.43 2.88 -20.87
N LEU A 133 -14.25 3.90 -20.65
CA LEU A 133 -13.95 4.95 -19.68
C LEU A 133 -13.90 4.40 -18.25
N LEU A 134 -14.81 3.48 -17.87
CA LEU A 134 -14.77 2.83 -16.55
C LEU A 134 -13.47 2.07 -16.34
N ILE A 135 -13.04 1.30 -17.35
CA ILE A 135 -11.77 0.57 -17.30
C ILE A 135 -10.60 1.56 -17.14
N ALA A 136 -10.61 2.68 -17.86
CA ALA A 136 -9.57 3.71 -17.76
C ALA A 136 -9.53 4.38 -16.37
N VAL A 137 -10.69 4.73 -15.80
CA VAL A 137 -10.79 5.31 -14.45
C VAL A 137 -10.34 4.31 -13.40
N PHE A 138 -10.70 3.04 -13.53
CA PHE A 138 -10.20 1.99 -12.64
C PHE A 138 -8.69 1.82 -12.74
N ALA A 139 -8.10 1.86 -13.93
CA ALA A 139 -6.66 1.79 -14.10
C ALA A 139 -5.95 2.96 -13.39
N ASP A 140 -6.46 4.19 -13.54
CA ASP A 140 -5.94 5.38 -12.85
C ASP A 140 -6.10 5.29 -11.31
N SER A 141 -7.26 4.86 -10.82
CA SER A 141 -7.55 4.64 -9.40
C SER A 141 -6.64 3.56 -8.80
N ILE A 142 -6.41 2.45 -9.52
CA ILE A 142 -5.45 1.39 -9.12
C ILE A 142 -4.06 2.00 -8.94
N GLY A 143 -3.59 2.77 -9.92
CA GLY A 143 -2.28 3.43 -9.85
C GLY A 143 -2.13 4.33 -8.62
N LYS A 144 -3.12 5.20 -8.37
CA LYS A 144 -3.13 6.12 -7.22
C LYS A 144 -3.21 5.40 -5.86
N VAL A 145 -4.04 4.37 -5.77
CA VAL A 145 -4.28 3.65 -4.51
C VAL A 145 -3.14 2.67 -4.19
N GLN A 146 -2.39 2.20 -5.20
CA GLN A 146 -1.32 1.22 -5.03
C GLN A 146 -0.16 1.71 -4.16
N GLU A 147 0.21 2.99 -4.22
CA GLU A 147 1.30 3.57 -3.43
C GLU A 147 1.08 3.42 -1.91
N ASN A 148 -0.18 3.53 -1.46
CA ASN A 148 -0.53 3.49 -0.04
C ASN A 148 -1.19 2.17 0.41
N THR A 149 -1.60 1.31 -0.53
CA THR A 149 -2.34 0.08 -0.22
C THR A 149 -1.55 -0.85 0.68
N GLU A 150 -0.24 -0.97 0.49
CA GLU A 150 0.56 -1.90 1.27
C GLU A 150 0.58 -1.51 2.76
N PHE A 151 0.69 -0.22 3.05
CA PHE A 151 0.63 0.31 4.41
C PHE A 151 -0.73 -0.01 5.06
N TYR A 152 -1.83 0.32 4.38
CA TYR A 152 -3.17 0.06 4.91
C TYR A 152 -3.47 -1.43 5.07
N TRP A 153 -3.02 -2.27 4.14
CA TRP A 153 -3.14 -3.72 4.26
C TRP A 153 -2.35 -4.27 5.44
N ARG A 154 -1.10 -3.81 5.66
CA ARG A 154 -0.28 -4.19 6.82
C ARG A 154 -0.98 -3.82 8.13
N TYR A 155 -1.59 -2.63 8.20
CA TYR A 155 -2.38 -2.19 9.35
C TYR A 155 -3.62 -3.06 9.59
N GLN A 156 -4.40 -3.34 8.54
CA GLN A 156 -5.57 -4.22 8.63
C GLN A 156 -5.20 -5.65 9.06
N ARG A 157 -4.11 -6.18 8.51
CA ARG A 157 -3.58 -7.49 8.88
C ARG A 157 -3.18 -7.52 10.35
N TYR A 158 -2.53 -6.47 10.86
CA TYR A 158 -2.21 -6.39 12.28
C TYR A 158 -3.48 -6.44 13.15
N SER A 159 -4.51 -5.66 12.81
CA SER A 159 -5.78 -5.69 13.53
C SER A 159 -6.43 -7.08 13.51
N PHE A 160 -6.42 -7.75 12.35
CA PHE A 160 -6.94 -9.11 12.21
C PHE A 160 -6.15 -10.09 13.09
N VAL A 161 -4.82 -10.09 12.99
CA VAL A 161 -3.97 -10.98 13.80
C VAL A 161 -4.20 -10.74 15.29
N ARG A 162 -4.24 -9.48 15.74
CA ARG A 162 -4.53 -9.13 17.14
C ARG A 162 -5.86 -9.71 17.60
N GLU A 163 -6.93 -9.52 16.82
CA GLU A 163 -8.26 -10.02 17.15
C GLU A 163 -8.27 -11.56 17.31
N TYR A 164 -7.60 -12.31 16.43
CA TYR A 164 -7.55 -13.77 16.52
C TYR A 164 -6.70 -14.29 17.67
N PHE A 165 -5.61 -13.60 17.99
CA PHE A 165 -4.76 -13.95 19.13
C PHE A 165 -5.39 -13.59 20.49
N GLU A 166 -6.24 -12.56 20.54
CA GLU A 166 -6.99 -12.17 21.74
C GLU A 166 -8.24 -13.03 21.98
N ARG A 167 -8.66 -13.85 21.01
CA ARG A 167 -9.77 -14.80 21.19
C ARG A 167 -9.34 -16.02 22.02
N LEU A 168 -10.31 -16.70 22.64
CA LEU A 168 -10.05 -17.83 23.55
C LEU A 168 -9.24 -18.93 22.84
N PRO A 169 -8.30 -19.59 23.54
CA PRO A 169 -7.44 -20.63 22.97
C PRO A 169 -8.19 -21.91 22.54
N LEU A 170 -9.47 -22.07 22.91
CA LEU A 170 -10.37 -23.15 22.44
C LEU A 170 -11.33 -22.67 21.33
N SER A 171 -10.89 -21.76 20.45
CA SER A 171 -11.70 -21.17 19.36
C SER A 171 -11.89 -22.08 18.14
N TYR A 172 -12.15 -23.38 18.32
CA TYR A 172 -12.77 -24.14 17.23
C TYR A 172 -14.27 -23.82 17.23
N PRO A 173 -14.88 -23.38 16.10
CA PRO A 173 -16.26 -22.87 16.07
C PRO A 173 -17.31 -23.71 16.82
N PRO A 174 -17.32 -25.06 16.77
CA PRO A 174 -18.29 -25.85 17.55
C PRO A 174 -18.01 -25.90 19.05
N LEU A 175 -16.77 -25.68 19.52
CA LEU A 175 -16.40 -25.75 20.95
C LEU A 175 -16.40 -24.37 21.64
N ILE A 176 -16.68 -23.29 20.90
CA ILE A 176 -16.67 -21.93 21.45
C ILE A 176 -17.73 -21.73 22.54
N VAL A 177 -18.85 -22.45 22.47
CA VAL A 177 -19.94 -22.37 23.45
C VAL A 177 -19.46 -22.80 24.83
N ILE A 178 -18.72 -23.92 24.91
CA ILE A 178 -18.14 -24.44 26.16
C ILE A 178 -17.19 -23.41 26.77
N SER A 179 -16.37 -22.77 25.93
CA SER A 179 -15.40 -21.76 26.38
C SER A 179 -16.09 -20.53 27.01
N HIS A 180 -17.24 -20.11 26.48
CA HIS A 180 -18.03 -18.99 27.03
C HIS A 180 -18.78 -19.40 28.31
N ILE A 181 -19.28 -20.64 28.39
CA ILE A 181 -19.91 -21.17 29.61
C ILE A 181 -18.91 -21.15 30.77
N ILE A 182 -17.67 -21.62 30.55
CA ILE A 182 -16.61 -21.58 31.58
C ILE A 182 -16.29 -20.13 32.00
N LEU A 183 -16.23 -19.19 31.06
CA LEU A 183 -16.00 -17.77 31.36
C LEU A 183 -17.10 -17.18 32.24
N ILE A 184 -18.36 -17.48 31.93
CA ILE A 184 -19.52 -17.03 32.71
C ILE A 184 -19.44 -17.59 34.13
N ILE A 185 -19.13 -18.89 34.29
CA ILE A 185 -18.99 -19.53 35.61
C ILE A 185 -17.87 -18.87 36.43
N LEU A 186 -16.69 -18.65 35.85
CA LEU A 186 -15.57 -17.99 36.54
C LEU A 186 -15.92 -16.55 36.95
N THR A 187 -16.67 -15.84 36.11
CA THR A 187 -17.11 -14.45 36.39
C THR A 187 -18.12 -14.42 37.54
N ILE A 188 -19.07 -15.37 37.57
CA ILE A 188 -20.04 -15.51 38.66
C ILE A 188 -19.31 -15.86 39.96
N GLN A 189 -18.35 -16.78 39.94
CA GLN A 189 -17.56 -17.16 41.11
C GLN A 189 -16.76 -15.98 41.69
N GLN A 190 -16.15 -15.15 40.83
CA GLN A 190 -15.43 -13.95 41.25
C GLN A 190 -16.33 -12.88 41.86
N LYS A 191 -17.59 -12.78 41.40
CA LYS A 191 -18.59 -11.84 41.95
C LYS A 191 -19.25 -12.35 43.23
N CYS A 192 -19.52 -13.64 43.34
CA CYS A 192 -20.20 -14.25 44.49
C CYS A 192 -19.27 -14.49 45.68
N CYS A 193 -17.98 -14.77 45.43
CA CYS A 193 -16.98 -14.96 46.48
C CYS A 193 -15.70 -14.20 46.09
N PRO A 194 -15.55 -12.92 46.50
CA PRO A 194 -14.28 -12.22 46.37
C PRO A 194 -13.29 -12.80 47.39
N SER A 195 -12.81 -14.01 47.16
CA SER A 195 -11.68 -14.56 47.92
C SER A 195 -10.51 -13.60 47.71
N GLY A 196 -10.04 -13.00 48.81
CA GLY A 196 -9.09 -11.87 48.90
C GLY A 196 -7.72 -12.07 48.23
N ARG A 197 -7.73 -12.35 46.94
CA ARG A 197 -6.55 -12.35 46.08
C ARG A 197 -6.45 -10.93 45.54
N ASN A 198 -5.71 -10.09 46.26
CA ASN A 198 -5.21 -8.79 45.80
C ASN A 198 -4.35 -9.00 44.54
N GLN A 199 -4.98 -9.33 43.42
CA GLN A 199 -4.41 -9.13 42.10
C GLN A 199 -5.00 -7.81 41.62
N VAL A 200 -4.14 -6.79 41.59
CA VAL A 200 -4.28 -5.63 40.70
C VAL A 200 -4.24 -6.16 39.26
N ALA A 201 -5.29 -6.86 38.87
CA ALA A 201 -5.52 -7.31 37.52
C ALA A 201 -6.41 -6.24 36.90
N ASN A 202 -5.78 -5.44 36.05
CA ASN A 202 -6.42 -4.48 35.16
C ASN A 202 -7.73 -5.10 34.63
N GLN A 203 -8.87 -4.53 35.02
CA GLN A 203 -10.20 -5.13 34.94
C GLN A 203 -10.68 -5.43 33.51
N ASN A 204 -9.88 -5.07 32.51
CA ASN A 204 -10.14 -5.24 31.09
C ASN A 204 -9.30 -6.34 30.42
N GLN A 205 -8.47 -7.11 31.15
CA GLN A 205 -7.59 -8.13 30.56
C GLN A 205 -8.03 -9.57 30.86
N VAL A 206 -8.54 -10.24 29.82
CA VAL A 206 -8.88 -11.67 29.86
C VAL A 206 -7.64 -12.55 30.15
N PRO A 207 -7.77 -13.64 30.94
CA PRO A 207 -6.63 -14.45 31.40
C PRO A 207 -5.69 -14.97 30.30
N TRP A 208 -6.19 -15.24 29.10
CA TRP A 208 -5.41 -15.73 27.97
C TRP A 208 -4.73 -14.62 27.14
N SER A 209 -5.14 -13.34 27.26
CA SER A 209 -4.43 -12.23 26.59
C SER A 209 -3.03 -12.02 27.17
N LYS A 210 -2.78 -12.49 28.40
CA LYS A 210 -1.45 -12.55 29.02
C LYS A 210 -0.41 -13.23 28.13
N LYS A 211 -0.81 -14.14 27.21
CA LYS A 211 0.09 -14.82 26.27
C LYS A 211 0.60 -13.88 25.17
N PHE A 212 -0.28 -13.01 24.64
CA PHE A 212 0.11 -11.94 23.70
C PHE A 212 1.03 -10.94 24.40
N THR A 213 0.67 -10.50 25.61
CA THR A 213 1.53 -9.62 26.39
C THR A 213 2.85 -10.27 26.75
N ARG A 214 2.93 -11.60 26.92
CA ARG A 214 4.18 -12.35 27.16
C ARG A 214 5.05 -12.50 25.93
N ILE A 215 4.50 -12.59 24.72
CA ILE A 215 5.30 -12.59 23.48
C ILE A 215 5.94 -11.21 23.25
N PHE A 216 5.24 -10.12 23.59
CA PHE A 216 5.83 -8.78 23.56
C PHE A 216 6.64 -8.45 24.83
N LYS A 217 6.34 -9.06 25.99
CA LYS A 217 7.17 -9.06 27.21
C LYS A 217 8.26 -10.14 27.20
N MET A 218 8.52 -10.80 26.07
CA MET A 218 9.65 -11.72 25.93
C MET A 218 10.98 -10.99 25.73
N ILE A 219 11.00 -9.66 25.91
CA ILE A 219 12.17 -8.96 26.44
C ILE A 219 12.10 -9.14 27.95
N PRO A 220 12.95 -9.99 28.55
CA PRO A 220 12.95 -10.16 29.99
C PRO A 220 13.30 -8.81 30.62
N LYS A 221 12.33 -8.19 31.29
CA LYS A 221 12.53 -7.05 32.18
C LYS A 221 13.41 -7.49 33.35
N SER A 222 14.72 -7.54 33.16
CA SER A 222 15.64 -7.28 34.26
C SER A 222 16.07 -5.84 34.11
N ASP A 223 16.12 -5.09 35.21
CA ASP A 223 16.46 -3.65 35.17
C ASP A 223 17.78 -3.39 34.44
N THR A 224 18.71 -4.36 34.47
CA THR A 224 19.99 -4.36 33.74
C THR A 224 19.90 -4.65 32.23
N GLN A 225 18.87 -5.34 31.74
CA GLN A 225 18.68 -5.55 30.29
C GLN A 225 17.94 -4.38 29.66
N ASP A 226 17.01 -3.74 30.37
CA ASP A 226 16.27 -2.58 29.86
C ASP A 226 17.25 -1.42 29.54
N GLU A 227 18.23 -1.14 30.40
CA GLU A 227 19.29 -0.15 30.12
C GLU A 227 20.14 -0.51 28.88
N GLN A 228 20.39 -1.81 28.65
CA GLN A 228 21.14 -2.26 27.46
C GLN A 228 20.33 -2.11 26.17
N TRP A 229 19.04 -2.40 26.21
CA TRP A 229 18.14 -2.18 25.08
C TRP A 229 17.98 -0.70 24.77
N ASP A 230 17.82 0.14 25.79
CA ASP A 230 17.74 1.60 25.63
C ASP A 230 19.06 2.17 25.09
N SER A 231 20.20 1.71 25.58
CA SER A 231 21.51 2.11 25.05
C SER A 231 21.69 1.68 23.59
N PHE A 232 21.23 0.49 23.22
CA PHE A 232 21.29 0.00 21.84
C PHE A 232 20.36 0.79 20.92
N GLU A 233 19.11 1.04 21.34
CA GLU A 233 18.13 1.83 20.59
C GLU A 233 18.63 3.26 20.38
N ASN A 234 19.18 3.88 21.41
CA ASN A 234 19.79 5.20 21.32
C ASN A 234 20.98 5.20 20.36
N ALA A 235 21.91 4.23 20.48
CA ALA A 235 23.05 4.13 19.57
C ALA A 235 22.63 3.92 18.09
N ALA A 236 21.63 3.07 17.86
CA ALA A 236 21.05 2.86 16.54
C ALA A 236 20.42 4.15 16.00
N THR A 237 19.63 4.85 16.81
CA THR A 237 18.98 6.12 16.47
C THR A 237 20.01 7.18 16.13
N TYR A 238 21.06 7.35 16.94
CA TYR A 238 22.15 8.28 16.65
C TYR A 238 22.86 7.94 15.33
N SER A 239 23.12 6.65 15.07
CA SER A 239 23.74 6.23 13.80
C SER A 239 22.85 6.53 12.59
N TYR A 240 21.53 6.36 12.72
CA TYR A 240 20.56 6.66 11.67
C TYR A 240 20.44 8.15 11.40
N VAL A 241 20.26 8.97 12.45
CA VAL A 241 20.20 10.44 12.34
C VAL A 241 21.48 10.98 11.71
N ARG A 242 22.64 10.44 12.09
CA ARG A 242 23.92 10.82 11.49
C ARG A 242 23.96 10.53 9.98
N SER A 243 23.44 9.38 9.55
CA SER A 243 23.38 9.02 8.13
C SER A 243 22.49 9.95 7.31
N ILE A 244 21.38 10.44 7.90
CA ILE A 244 20.50 11.43 7.25
C ILE A 244 21.23 12.77 7.11
N LEU A 245 21.87 13.25 8.18
CA LEU A 245 22.62 14.50 8.16
C LEU A 245 23.77 14.47 7.16
N GLU A 246 24.43 13.32 7.00
CA GLU A 246 25.49 13.12 6.03
C GLU A 246 24.95 13.13 4.59
N ASN A 247 23.82 12.47 4.34
CA ASN A 247 23.14 12.52 3.05
C ASN A 247 22.69 13.95 2.69
N ASP A 248 22.17 14.72 3.64
CA ASP A 248 21.77 16.12 3.41
C ASP A 248 22.97 17.02 3.12
N LYS A 249 24.08 16.83 3.85
CA LYS A 249 25.35 17.53 3.55
C LYS A 249 25.84 17.21 2.15
N ASN A 250 25.83 15.93 1.76
CA ASN A 250 26.23 15.49 0.43
C ASN A 250 25.32 16.08 -0.65
N LYS A 251 24.00 16.15 -0.41
CA LYS A 251 23.04 16.77 -1.32
C LYS A 251 23.30 18.27 -1.50
N ASN A 252 23.56 18.99 -0.41
CA ASN A 252 23.88 20.43 -0.44
C ASN A 252 25.23 20.71 -1.12
N ALA A 253 26.23 19.84 -0.92
CA ALA A 253 27.49 19.93 -1.63
C ALA A 253 27.32 19.71 -3.13
N LEU A 254 26.49 18.73 -3.53
CA LEU A 254 26.17 18.44 -4.93
C LEU A 254 25.47 19.64 -5.61
N THR A 255 24.51 20.28 -4.94
CA THR A 255 23.82 21.46 -5.50
C THR A 255 24.76 22.66 -5.63
N THR A 256 25.65 22.86 -4.65
CA THR A 256 26.65 23.94 -4.71
C THR A 256 27.65 23.71 -5.84
N ASN A 257 28.13 22.48 -6.01
CA ASN A 257 28.99 22.10 -7.13
C ASN A 257 28.30 22.28 -8.48
N HIS A 258 27.01 21.94 -8.57
CA HIS A 258 26.23 22.15 -9.80
C HIS A 258 26.07 23.64 -10.13
N GLU A 259 25.81 24.48 -9.12
CA GLU A 259 25.70 25.93 -9.29
C GLU A 259 27.04 26.57 -9.70
N GLN A 260 28.15 26.14 -9.10
CA GLN A 260 29.50 26.57 -9.49
C GLN A 260 29.84 26.12 -10.93
N SER A 261 29.48 24.89 -11.30
CA SER A 261 29.67 24.37 -12.66
C SER A 261 28.87 25.17 -13.69
N ASN A 262 27.61 25.51 -13.40
CA ASN A 262 26.78 26.35 -14.27
C ASN A 262 27.35 27.77 -14.38
N LYS A 263 27.86 28.33 -13.28
CA LYS A 263 28.52 29.64 -13.29
C LYS A 263 29.77 29.64 -14.18
N ILE A 264 30.61 28.61 -14.07
CA ILE A 264 31.79 28.43 -14.93
C ILE A 264 31.38 28.35 -16.40
N MET A 265 30.36 27.55 -16.73
CA MET A 265 29.82 27.43 -18.09
C MET A 265 29.42 28.79 -18.66
N THR A 266 28.64 29.58 -17.90
CA THR A 266 28.21 30.92 -18.35
C THR A 266 29.37 31.91 -18.52
N THR A 267 30.42 31.83 -17.69
CA THR A 267 31.62 32.67 -17.86
C THR A 267 32.53 32.23 -19.02
N THR A 268 32.52 30.95 -19.37
CA THR A 268 33.23 30.44 -20.55
C THR A 268 32.53 30.85 -21.84
N ASP A 269 31.19 30.88 -21.86
CA ASP A 269 30.38 31.37 -22.97
C ASP A 269 30.52 32.89 -23.19
N SER A 270 30.77 33.67 -22.13
CA SER A 270 31.05 35.12 -22.27
C SER A 270 32.47 35.41 -22.78
N ASN A 271 33.41 34.49 -22.60
CA ASN A 271 34.81 34.66 -23.03
C ASN A 271 35.08 34.13 -24.46
N THR A 272 34.11 33.46 -25.08
CA THR A 272 34.20 32.95 -26.47
C THR A 272 33.99 34.05 -27.53
N ALA A 273 33.81 35.31 -27.12
CA ALA A 273 33.71 36.45 -28.04
C ALA A 273 35.07 37.11 -28.37
N THR A 274 36.18 36.71 -27.76
CA THR A 274 37.49 37.32 -28.08
C THR A 274 38.68 36.35 -28.00
N THR A 275 39.14 36.00 -29.20
CA THR A 275 40.53 35.68 -29.59
C THR A 275 41.09 34.28 -29.32
N THR A 276 41.66 33.73 -30.40
CA THR A 276 41.91 32.34 -30.73
C THR A 276 43.34 31.88 -30.45
N VAL A 277 43.50 30.55 -30.22
CA VAL A 277 44.73 29.74 -30.09
C VAL A 277 45.21 29.46 -28.65
N ASP A 278 45.47 30.44 -27.78
CA ASP A 278 45.90 30.14 -26.38
C ASP A 278 44.78 29.51 -25.53
N GLN A 279 43.52 29.80 -25.87
CA GLN A 279 42.37 29.25 -25.14
C GLN A 279 42.19 27.73 -25.34
N GLN A 280 42.60 27.15 -26.47
CA GLN A 280 42.47 25.69 -26.68
C GLN A 280 43.42 24.89 -25.78
N GLN A 281 44.64 25.39 -25.56
CA GLN A 281 45.61 24.77 -24.64
C GLN A 281 45.14 24.90 -23.19
N ILE A 282 44.58 26.06 -22.82
CA ILE A 282 44.02 26.30 -21.49
C ILE A 282 42.80 25.39 -21.26
N ILE A 283 41.91 25.25 -22.25
CA ILE A 283 40.74 24.35 -22.17
C ILE A 283 41.16 22.88 -22.04
N GLU A 284 42.16 22.42 -22.79
CA GLU A 284 42.67 21.04 -22.66
C GLU A 284 43.37 20.81 -21.30
N ASN A 285 44.14 21.78 -20.80
CA ASN A 285 44.74 21.68 -19.46
C ASN A 285 43.66 21.67 -18.37
N LEU A 286 42.63 22.51 -18.48
CA LEU A 286 41.52 22.55 -17.53
C LEU A 286 40.69 21.26 -17.58
N LYS A 287 40.47 20.72 -18.78
CA LYS A 287 39.78 19.44 -19.00
C LYS A 287 40.55 18.29 -18.38
N ASN A 288 41.87 18.26 -18.51
CA ASN A 288 42.70 17.23 -17.90
C ASN A 288 42.74 17.34 -16.37
N ASP A 289 42.79 18.55 -15.83
CA ASP A 289 42.75 18.80 -14.38
C ASP A 289 41.39 18.43 -13.77
N LEU A 290 40.29 18.81 -14.45
CA LEU A 290 38.92 18.42 -14.10
C LEU A 290 38.72 16.90 -14.18
N MET A 291 39.27 16.24 -15.21
CA MET A 291 39.20 14.79 -15.36
C MET A 291 39.97 14.08 -14.24
N SER A 292 41.09 14.66 -13.80
CA SER A 292 41.90 14.10 -12.72
C SER A 292 41.22 14.21 -11.35
N THR A 293 40.61 15.37 -11.06
CA THR A 293 39.85 15.62 -9.83
C THR A 293 38.57 14.80 -9.79
N PHE A 294 37.87 14.66 -10.92
CA PHE A 294 36.71 13.79 -11.03
C PHE A 294 37.06 12.31 -10.85
N LYS A 295 38.18 11.86 -11.44
CA LYS A 295 38.67 10.49 -11.28
C LYS A 295 39.08 10.20 -9.84
N ALA A 296 39.72 11.15 -9.15
CA ALA A 296 40.06 11.05 -7.74
C ALA A 296 38.79 10.92 -6.86
N ALA A 297 37.78 11.76 -7.11
CA ALA A 297 36.50 11.70 -6.40
C ALA A 297 35.72 10.39 -6.66
N LEU A 298 35.76 9.86 -7.89
CA LEU A 298 35.21 8.56 -8.23
C LEU A 298 35.94 7.42 -7.50
N THR A 299 37.27 7.47 -7.42
CA THR A 299 38.02 6.45 -6.67
C THR A 299 37.78 6.51 -5.17
N GLU A 300 37.56 7.70 -4.61
CA GLU A 300 37.26 7.87 -3.18
C GLU A 300 35.84 7.40 -2.84
N THR A 301 34.86 7.71 -3.69
CA THR A 301 33.49 7.19 -3.56
C THR A 301 33.42 5.68 -3.76
N GLN A 302 34.18 5.12 -4.72
CA GLN A 302 34.27 3.68 -4.93
C GLN A 302 34.92 2.96 -3.74
N LYS A 303 36.01 3.51 -3.19
CA LYS A 303 36.67 2.99 -1.99
C LYS A 303 35.75 3.06 -0.76
N GLY A 304 34.98 4.15 -0.63
CA GLY A 304 33.96 4.29 0.41
C GLY A 304 32.82 3.27 0.26
N LEU A 305 32.41 2.96 -0.97
CA LEU A 305 31.41 1.94 -1.26
C LEU A 305 31.92 0.53 -0.95
N GLU A 306 33.16 0.20 -1.34
CA GLU A 306 33.81 -1.07 -1.01
C GLU A 306 33.97 -1.25 0.50
N GLN A 307 34.41 -0.21 1.22
CA GLN A 307 34.54 -0.24 2.67
C GLN A 307 33.18 -0.42 3.37
N ASN A 308 32.13 0.26 2.88
CA ASN A 308 30.77 0.05 3.37
C ASN A 308 30.26 -1.35 3.05
N ASN A 309 30.57 -1.90 1.88
CA ASN A 309 30.18 -3.26 1.51
C ASN A 309 30.86 -4.30 2.41
N SER A 310 32.17 -4.20 2.66
CA SER A 310 32.87 -5.08 3.61
C SER A 310 32.34 -4.94 5.04
N ARG A 311 31.95 -3.72 5.45
CA ARG A 311 31.32 -3.49 6.75
C ARG A 311 29.92 -4.09 6.84
N MET A 312 29.15 -4.07 5.76
CA MET A 312 27.86 -4.75 5.67
C MET A 312 28.02 -6.26 5.69
N GLU A 313 28.98 -6.82 4.94
CA GLU A 313 29.30 -8.26 4.96
C GLU A 313 29.67 -8.74 6.37
N TYR A 314 30.52 -7.99 7.08
CA TYR A 314 30.85 -8.29 8.48
C TYR A 314 29.62 -8.26 9.40
N ARG A 315 28.72 -7.28 9.24
CA ARG A 315 27.47 -7.22 10.01
C ARG A 315 26.52 -8.35 9.67
N LEU A 316 26.49 -8.78 8.41
CA LEU A 316 25.65 -9.87 7.92
C LEU A 316 26.16 -11.22 8.46
N ASP A 317 27.47 -11.40 8.55
CA ASP A 317 28.12 -12.56 9.19
C ASP A 317 27.83 -12.60 10.70
N GLN A 318 27.95 -11.46 11.41
CA GLN A 318 27.56 -11.34 12.82
C GLN A 318 26.08 -11.70 13.05
N MET A 319 25.18 -11.20 12.19
CA MET A 319 23.75 -11.57 12.25
C MET A 319 23.56 -13.07 12.01
N LYS A 320 24.27 -13.66 11.05
CA LYS A 320 24.17 -15.09 10.74
C LYS A 320 24.59 -15.94 11.95
N THR A 321 25.73 -15.64 12.58
CA THR A 321 26.20 -16.36 13.77
C THR A 321 25.20 -16.24 14.93
N SER A 322 24.61 -15.05 15.12
CA SER A 322 23.58 -14.85 16.15
C SER A 322 22.31 -15.65 15.88
N LEU A 323 21.88 -15.75 14.61
CA LEU A 323 20.73 -16.53 14.18
C LEU A 323 20.96 -18.04 14.33
N GLU A 324 22.15 -18.52 13.96
CA GLU A 324 22.53 -19.93 14.16
C GLU A 324 22.54 -20.30 15.63
N TRP A 325 23.02 -19.41 16.50
CA TRP A 325 22.95 -19.60 17.95
C TRP A 325 21.51 -19.69 18.46
N VAL A 326 20.65 -18.73 18.05
CA VAL A 326 19.23 -18.72 18.44
C VAL A 326 18.50 -19.98 17.92
N MET A 327 18.80 -20.41 16.70
CA MET A 327 18.21 -21.61 16.11
C MET A 327 18.64 -22.87 16.86
N ASN A 328 19.92 -22.99 17.22
CA ASN A 328 20.46 -24.07 18.05
C ASN A 328 19.96 -24.04 19.51
N ALA A 329 19.63 -22.86 20.03
CA ALA A 329 18.98 -22.73 21.34
C ALA A 329 17.51 -23.17 21.26
N MET A 330 16.78 -22.80 20.20
CA MET A 330 15.39 -23.22 19.99
C MET A 330 15.24 -24.74 19.79
N THR A 331 16.14 -25.38 19.02
CA THR A 331 16.16 -26.84 18.89
C THR A 331 16.48 -27.55 20.21
N ARG A 332 17.31 -26.95 21.08
CA ARG A 332 17.64 -27.51 22.40
C ARG A 332 16.57 -27.26 23.47
N VAL A 333 15.82 -26.16 23.42
CA VAL A 333 14.60 -25.97 24.24
C VAL A 333 13.54 -27.02 23.91
N LYS A 334 13.49 -27.49 22.66
CA LYS A 334 12.67 -28.63 22.24
C LYS A 334 13.14 -29.98 22.83
N MET A 335 14.38 -30.06 23.33
CA MET A 335 15.03 -31.27 23.87
C MET A 335 15.36 -31.21 25.38
N ASN A 336 14.90 -30.19 26.12
CA ASN A 336 14.93 -30.12 27.59
C ASN A 336 16.32 -30.21 28.27
N ASN A 337 17.36 -29.55 27.72
CA ASN A 337 18.69 -29.55 28.35
C ASN A 337 19.36 -28.15 28.35
N PRO A 338 19.64 -27.51 29.51
CA PRO A 338 20.25 -26.18 29.55
C PRO A 338 21.68 -26.22 30.11
N LYS A 339 22.68 -25.85 29.29
CA LYS A 339 23.87 -25.03 29.65
C LYS A 339 24.95 -25.09 28.56
N GLU A 340 25.20 -23.95 27.91
CA GLU A 340 26.51 -23.58 27.33
C GLU A 340 26.69 -22.07 27.51
N PRO A 341 27.93 -21.57 27.71
CA PRO A 341 28.19 -20.14 27.88
C PRO A 341 27.96 -19.36 26.56
N ARG A 342 27.47 -18.13 26.71
CA ARG A 342 27.19 -17.19 25.62
C ARG A 342 28.53 -16.79 24.95
N PRO A 343 28.61 -16.67 23.60
CA PRO A 343 29.80 -16.13 22.95
C PRO A 343 30.03 -14.69 23.42
N THR A 344 31.24 -14.41 23.90
CA THR A 344 31.70 -13.07 24.24
C THR A 344 32.00 -12.31 22.97
N PHE A 345 31.22 -11.25 22.71
CA PHE A 345 31.53 -10.28 21.67
C PHE A 345 32.38 -9.16 22.29
N GLU A 346 33.66 -9.11 21.95
CA GLU A 346 34.48 -7.94 22.26
C GLU A 346 34.03 -6.77 21.39
N PHE A 347 33.42 -5.77 22.02
CA PHE A 347 33.28 -4.45 21.40
C PHE A 347 34.66 -3.79 21.38
N VAL A 348 35.34 -3.87 20.24
CA VAL A 348 36.49 -3.00 19.96
C VAL A 348 35.94 -1.59 19.77
N SER A 349 35.87 -0.83 20.88
CA SER A 349 35.73 0.62 20.85
C SER A 349 37.10 1.22 20.58
N THR A 350 37.49 1.36 19.31
CA THR A 350 38.63 2.20 18.95
C THR A 350 38.20 3.67 18.98
N LYS A 351 38.26 4.26 20.17
CA LYS A 351 38.87 5.60 20.30
C LYS A 351 40.30 5.45 19.80
N ASN A 352 40.65 6.11 18.70
CA ASN A 352 42.00 6.61 18.40
C ASN A 352 41.93 7.56 17.20
N ASP A 353 42.12 8.84 17.53
CA ASP A 353 42.97 9.81 16.84
C ASP A 353 42.78 10.02 15.33
N VAL A 354 41.89 10.97 15.01
CA VAL A 354 42.16 11.94 13.96
C VAL A 354 42.52 13.25 14.65
N SER A 355 43.81 13.54 14.68
CA SER A 355 44.36 14.84 15.04
C SER A 355 43.73 15.92 14.15
N LEU A 356 42.97 16.83 14.78
CA LEU A 356 42.65 18.12 14.17
C LEU A 356 43.97 18.88 13.92
N PRO A 357 44.18 19.50 12.75
CA PRO A 357 45.21 20.52 12.63
C PRO A 357 44.78 21.75 13.43
N ASN A 358 45.63 22.16 14.38
CA ASN A 358 45.55 23.41 15.11
C ASN A 358 45.45 24.60 14.14
N GLN A 359 44.33 25.31 14.15
CA GLN A 359 44.29 26.71 13.75
C GLN A 359 44.65 27.56 14.97
N THR A 360 45.91 27.96 15.06
CA THR A 360 46.33 29.05 15.94
C THR A 360 46.59 30.26 15.06
N THR A 361 45.57 31.09 14.86
CA THR A 361 45.72 32.42 14.27
C THR A 361 46.07 33.39 15.39
N THR A 362 47.37 33.59 15.64
CA THR A 362 47.87 34.75 16.38
C THR A 362 47.93 35.95 15.45
N LEU A 363 47.00 36.88 15.64
CA LEU A 363 47.12 38.28 15.21
C LEU A 363 48.20 38.93 16.07
N THR A 364 49.34 39.27 15.47
CA THR A 364 50.26 40.28 16.00
C THR A 364 50.66 41.22 14.87
N THR A 365 50.18 42.46 14.99
CA THR A 365 50.69 43.66 14.34
C THR A 365 52.14 43.94 14.76
N ASN A 366 52.93 44.53 13.85
CA ASN A 366 54.14 45.39 14.00
C ASN A 366 55.17 45.00 12.93
N SER A 367 55.33 45.75 11.83
CA SER A 367 56.08 47.02 11.67
C SER A 367 57.51 46.77 11.18
N ALA A 368 57.86 47.38 10.02
CA ALA A 368 59.21 47.80 9.57
C ALA A 368 60.29 46.69 9.48
N GLU A 369 61.14 46.55 8.46
CA GLU A 369 61.73 47.43 7.45
C GLU A 369 61.90 46.66 6.13
#